data_AF-A0A7D3WXX8-F1
#
_entry.id   AF-A0A7D3WXX8-F1
#
_cell.length_a   1.000
_cell.length_b   1.000
_cell.length_c   1.000
_cell.angle_alpha   90.00
_cell.angle_beta   90.00
_cell.angle_gamma   90.00
#
_symmetry.space_group_name_H-M   'P 1'
#
loop_
_entity.id
_entity.type
_entity.pdbx_description
1 polymer ?
#
loop_
_entity_poly.entity_id
_entity_poly.type
_entity_poly.pdbx_seq_one_letter_code
_entity_poly.pdbx_strand_id
1 'polypeptide(L)' 'MKRFHQELGLVLERIQVDNGNELISKALERWAYDQHVTLDFSRPGKPTDNPYIESFNGSFRDECLNRH' A
#
# COMPACT_ATOMS: atom_id res chain seq x y z
N MET A 1 2.34 -2.87 -13.12
CA MET A 1 1.19 -2.98 -12.20
C MET A 1 0.03 -3.79 -12.81
N LYS A 2 0.29 -4.96 -13.43
CA LYS A 2 -0.79 -5.86 -13.93
C LYS A 2 -0.91 -7.17 -13.12
N ARG A 3 -0.05 -7.29 -12.10
CA ARG A 3 0.21 -8.51 -11.33
C ARG A 3 -1.02 -9.00 -10.55
N PHE A 4 -1.82 -8.08 -9.99
CA PHE A 4 -2.98 -8.44 -9.18
C PHE A 4 -4.02 -9.26 -9.96
N HIS A 5 -4.44 -8.78 -11.13
CA HIS A 5 -5.39 -9.50 -11.97
C HIS A 5 -4.75 -10.67 -12.73
N GLN A 6 -3.56 -10.45 -13.32
CA GLN A 6 -3.00 -11.42 -14.27
C GLN A 6 -2.25 -12.58 -13.61
N GLU A 7 -1.62 -12.37 -12.46
CA GLU A 7 -0.78 -13.38 -11.81
C GLU A 7 -1.41 -13.93 -10.52
N LEU A 8 -2.18 -13.10 -9.80
CA LEU A 8 -2.79 -13.50 -8.52
C LEU A 8 -4.28 -13.82 -8.63
N GLY A 9 -4.93 -13.49 -9.76
CA GLY A 9 -6.38 -13.65 -9.94
C GLY A 9 -7.21 -12.81 -8.95
N LEU A 10 -6.61 -11.75 -8.38
CA LEU A 10 -7.24 -10.89 -7.38
C LEU A 10 -7.90 -9.69 -8.04
N VAL A 11 -9.18 -9.51 -7.74
CA VAL A 11 -9.91 -8.27 -8.01
C VAL A 11 -9.92 -7.45 -6.72
N LEU A 12 -9.18 -6.35 -6.71
CA LEU A 12 -9.11 -5.46 -5.55
C LEU A 12 -10.15 -4.36 -5.70
N GLU A 13 -10.93 -4.12 -4.65
CA GLU A 13 -11.89 -3.00 -4.63
C GLU A 13 -11.28 -1.75 -3.98
N ARG A 14 -10.40 -1.94 -3.00
CA ARG A 14 -9.77 -0.86 -2.24
C ARG A 14 -8.33 -1.22 -1.84
N ILE A 15 -7.45 -0.23 -1.90
CA ILE A 15 -6.08 -0.30 -1.40
C ILE A 15 -5.89 0.82 -0.40
N GLN A 16 -5.40 0.47 0.79
CA GLN A 16 -5.03 1.45 1.80
C GLN A 16 -3.60 1.92 1.57
N VAL A 17 -3.41 3.24 1.57
CA VAL A 17 -2.15 3.90 1.22
C VAL A 17 -1.81 4.92 2.31
N ASP A 18 -0.53 5.13 2.58
CA ASP A 18 -0.12 6.27 3.40
C ASP A 18 0.02 7.54 2.54
N ASN A 19 0.22 8.70 3.19
CA ASN A 19 0.48 9.96 2.51
C ASN A 19 1.96 10.16 2.12
N GLY A 20 2.70 9.07 1.92
CA GLY A 20 4.07 9.15 1.41
C GLY A 20 4.09 9.85 0.06
N ASN A 21 5.03 10.77 -0.14
CA ASN A 21 5.18 11.51 -1.40
C ASN A 21 5.38 10.57 -2.61
N GLU A 22 5.98 9.40 -2.40
CA GLU A 22 6.15 8.35 -3.42
C GLU A 22 4.81 7.75 -3.87
N LEU A 23 3.81 7.76 -3.00
CA LEU A 23 2.48 7.18 -3.24
C LEU A 23 1.44 8.22 -3.65
N ILE A 24 1.75 9.51 -3.52
CA ILE A 24 0.95 10.61 -4.04
C ILE A 24 1.46 10.96 -5.45
N SER A 25 1.14 10.12 -6.44
CA SER A 25 1.49 10.37 -7.85
C SER A 25 0.27 10.25 -8.77
N LYS A 26 0.22 11.14 -9.79
CA LYS A 26 -0.82 11.10 -10.83
C LYS A 26 -0.84 9.77 -11.60
N ALA A 27 0.32 9.12 -11.72
CA ALA A 27 0.43 7.83 -12.37
C ALA A 27 -0.28 6.73 -11.56
N LEU A 28 -0.13 6.72 -10.23
CA LEU A 28 -0.81 5.77 -9.37
C LEU A 28 -2.32 6.02 -9.35
N GLU A 29 -2.74 7.29 -9.23
CA GLU A 29 -4.16 7.66 -9.26
C GLU A 29 -4.82 7.24 -10.58
N ARG A 30 -4.14 7.49 -11.72
CA ARG A 30 -4.65 7.08 -13.04
C ARG A 30 -4.78 5.56 -13.14
N TRP A 31 -3.79 4.82 -12.66
CA TRP A 31 -3.85 3.36 -12.64
C TRP A 31 -5.02 2.85 -11.80
N ALA A 32 -5.24 3.40 -10.60
CA ALA A 32 -6.33 3.00 -9.73
C ALA A 32 -7.71 3.26 -10.38
N TYR A 33 -7.85 4.42 -11.04
CA TYR A 33 -9.04 4.73 -11.82
C TYR A 33 -9.30 3.72 -12.95
N ASP A 34 -8.28 3.43 -13.77
CA ASP A 34 -8.40 2.49 -14.89
C ASP A 34 -8.62 1.04 -14.43
N GLN A 35 -8.32 0.71 -13.17
CA GLN A 35 -8.55 -0.62 -12.58
C GLN A 35 -9.79 -0.69 -11.68
N HIS A 36 -10.55 0.40 -11.58
CA HIS A 36 -11.70 0.51 -10.67
C HIS A 36 -11.37 0.19 -9.19
N VAL A 37 -10.16 0.58 -8.76
CA VAL A 37 -9.68 0.42 -7.39
C VAL A 37 -9.79 1.75 -6.65
N THR A 38 -10.32 1.74 -5.43
CA THR A 38 -10.33 2.91 -4.55
C THR A 38 -9.01 3.01 -3.79
N LEU A 39 -8.31 4.15 -3.87
CA LEU A 39 -7.17 4.47 -3.00
C LEU A 39 -7.69 5.15 -1.73
N ASP A 40 -7.42 4.55 -0.58
CA ASP A 40 -7.84 5.04 0.73
C ASP A 40 -6.62 5.51 1.53
N PHE A 41 -6.45 6.83 1.61
CA PHE A 41 -5.28 7.43 2.23
C PHE A 41 -5.44 7.53 3.75
N SER A 42 -4.39 7.17 4.50
CA SER A 42 -4.37 7.36 5.95
C SER A 42 -4.58 8.82 6.33
N ARG A 43 -5.12 9.08 7.52
CA ARG A 43 -5.30 10.47 7.97
C ARG A 43 -3.95 11.05 8.41
N PRO A 44 -3.65 12.32 8.08
CA PRO A 44 -2.44 12.97 8.56
C PRO A 44 -2.30 12.88 10.09
N GLY A 45 -1.12 12.47 10.56
CA GLY A 45 -0.83 12.33 12.00
C GLY A 45 -1.50 11.15 12.69
N LYS A 46 -2.08 10.19 11.95
CA LYS A 46 -2.69 8.98 12.52
C LYS A 46 -2.01 7.69 12.01
N PRO A 47 -0.85 7.33 12.58
CA PRO A 47 -0.14 6.09 12.22
C PRO A 47 -0.99 4.84 12.48
N THR A 48 -1.88 4.90 13.47
CA THR A 48 -2.85 3.84 13.80
C THR A 48 -3.84 3.52 12.70
N ASP A 49 -3.93 4.32 11.63
CA ASP A 49 -4.74 3.96 10.47
C ASP A 49 -4.11 2.79 9.71
N ASN A 50 -2.77 2.59 9.75
CA ASN A 50 -2.06 1.54 9.01
C ASN A 50 -1.34 0.50 9.90
N PRO A 51 -1.96 -0.02 10.97
CA PRO A 51 -1.26 -0.73 12.04
C PRO A 51 -0.65 -2.06 11.56
N TYR A 52 -1.30 -2.72 10.60
CA TYR A 52 -0.85 -3.99 10.06
C TYR A 52 0.44 -3.86 9.26
N ILE A 53 0.52 -2.88 8.35
CA ILE A 53 1.72 -2.71 7.53
C ILE A 53 2.87 -2.14 8.35
N GLU A 54 2.61 -1.26 9.33
CA GLU A 54 3.64 -0.78 10.25
C GLU A 54 4.23 -1.94 11.07
N SER A 55 3.37 -2.81 11.61
CA SER A 55 3.79 -4.00 12.36
C SER A 55 4.59 -4.96 11.47
N PHE A 56 4.09 -5.24 10.26
CA PHE A 56 4.80 -6.09 9.30
C PHE A 56 6.17 -5.53 8.94
N ASN A 57 6.26 -4.24 8.61
CA ASN A 57 7.52 -3.59 8.24
C ASN A 57 8.51 -3.58 9.40
N GLY A 58 8.04 -3.39 10.64
CA GLY A 58 8.84 -3.52 11.86
C GLY A 58 9.41 -4.93 12.01
N SER A 59 8.54 -5.95 12.05
CA SER A 59 8.97 -7.35 12.18
C SER A 59 9.89 -7.79 11.04
N PHE A 60 9.60 -7.40 9.79
CA PHE A 60 10.44 -7.71 8.65
C PHE A 60 11.83 -7.08 8.78
N ARG A 61 11.91 -5.83 9.25
CA ARG A 61 13.20 -5.17 9.48
C ARG A 61 13.99 -5.90 10.56
N ASP A 62 13.35 -6.23 11.68
CA ASP A 62 14.00 -6.93 12.79
C ASP A 62 14.49 -8.34 12.39
N GLU A 63 13.65 -9.10 11.70
CA GLU A 63 13.96 -10.47 11.32
C GLU A 63 14.89 -10.58 10.12
N CYS A 64 14.79 -9.70 9.12
CA CYS A 64 15.49 -9.89 7.84
C CYS A 64 16.61 -8.88 7.59
N LEU A 65 16.57 -7.69 8.20
CA LEU A 65 17.48 -6.60 7.88
C LEU A 65 18.40 -6.22 9.05
N ASN A 66 17.94 -6.40 10.29
CA ASN A 66 18.69 -6.08 11.51
C ASN A 66 19.43 -7.32 12.09
N ARG A 67 19.83 -8.27 11.25
CA ARG A 67 20.64 -9.42 11.69
C ARG A 67 22.09 -9.00 11.92
N HIS A 68 22.37 -8.55 13.13
CA HIS A 68 23.71 -8.40 13.70
C HIS A 68 23.99 -9.53 14.70
#